data_AF-B1JWG6-F1
#
_entry.id   AF-B1JWG6-F1
#
_cell.length_a   1.000
_cell.length_b   1.000
_cell.length_c   1.000
_cell.angle_alpha   90.00
_cell.angle_beta   90.00
_cell.angle_gamma   90.00
#
_symmetry.space_group_name_H-M   'P 1'
#
loop_
_entity.id
_entity.type
_entity.pdbx_description
1 polymer ?
#
loop_
_entity_poly.entity_id
_entity_poly.type
_entity_poly.pdbx_seq_one_letter_code
_entity_poly.pdbx_strand_id
1 'polypeptide(L)'
;MNRGSIVTVALQGDFGKARPALVVQSDLFAEHPSVTLLLMSSSMVDAPLIRITVVPSEQNGLRMPSQIAVDKMFTVRREKIGRPIGHLEDELMVAVNRSLLVFLGLA
;
A
#
# COMPACT_ATOMS: atom_id res chain seq x y z
N MET A 1 -10.09 9.28 0.55
CA MET A 1 -8.98 8.35 0.87
C MET A 1 -7.79 8.89 0.14
N ASN A 2 -6.71 9.15 0.85
CA ASN A 2 -5.63 9.96 0.32
C ASN A 2 -4.40 9.09 0.15
N ARG A 3 -3.45 9.57 -0.64
CA ARG A 3 -2.13 8.97 -0.76
C ARG A 3 -1.52 8.77 0.63
N GLY A 4 -0.98 7.59 0.90
CA GLY A 4 -0.45 7.23 2.21
C GLY A 4 -1.47 6.56 3.15
N SER A 5 -2.77 6.60 2.85
CA SER A 5 -3.77 5.85 3.63
C SER A 5 -3.49 4.34 3.56
N ILE A 6 -3.51 3.68 4.72
CA ILE A 6 -3.49 2.22 4.83
C ILE A 6 -4.92 1.74 5.01
N VAL A 7 -5.35 0.79 4.19
CA VAL A 7 -6.75 0.43 4.00
C VAL A 7 -6.90 -1.08 3.87
N THR A 8 -8.08 -1.62 4.14
CA THR A 8 -8.34 -3.04 3.86
C THR A 8 -8.83 -3.23 2.42
N VAL A 9 -8.29 -4.22 1.70
CA VAL A 9 -8.81 -4.63 0.38
C VAL A 9 -8.92 -6.16 0.32
N ALA A 10 -9.94 -6.66 -0.38
CA ALA A 10 -10.05 -8.06 -0.77
C ALA A 10 -10.10 -8.12 -2.31
N LEU A 11 -9.07 -8.69 -2.93
CA LEU A 11 -8.99 -8.82 -4.38
C LEU A 11 -9.44 -10.23 -4.80
N GLN A 12 -10.09 -10.37 -5.95
CA GLN A 12 -10.41 -11.68 -6.48
C GLN A 12 -9.13 -12.43 -6.92
N GLY A 13 -9.16 -13.77 -6.89
CA GLY A 13 -8.00 -14.62 -7.21
C GLY A 13 -7.12 -14.92 -6.00
N ASP A 14 -5.80 -14.93 -6.18
CA ASP A 14 -4.80 -15.34 -5.17
C ASP A 14 -4.80 -14.50 -3.89
N PHE A 15 -5.48 -13.35 -3.89
CA PHE A 15 -5.52 -12.38 -2.80
C PHE A 15 -6.92 -12.23 -2.17
N GLY A 16 -7.74 -13.29 -2.22
CA GLY A 16 -9.15 -13.31 -1.76
C GLY A 16 -9.43 -12.95 -0.31
N LYS A 17 -8.43 -13.00 0.58
CA LYS A 17 -8.59 -12.59 1.99
C LYS A 17 -8.40 -11.07 2.12
N ALA A 18 -9.22 -10.44 2.96
CA ALA A 18 -9.04 -9.03 3.31
C ALA A 18 -7.65 -8.80 3.93
N ARG A 19 -6.89 -7.88 3.34
CA ARG A 19 -5.50 -7.57 3.75
C ARG A 19 -5.27 -6.06 3.75
N PRO A 20 -4.30 -5.55 4.52
CA PRO A 20 -3.89 -4.17 4.43
C PRO A 20 -3.28 -3.86 3.06
N ALA A 21 -3.49 -2.65 2.59
CA ALA A 21 -2.92 -2.10 1.38
C ALA A 21 -2.63 -0.61 1.56
N LEU A 22 -1.57 -0.12 0.93
CA LEU A 22 -1.17 1.29 0.94
C LEU A 22 -1.72 1.98 -0.32
N VAL A 23 -2.46 3.07 -0.15
CA VAL A 23 -2.88 3.93 -1.26
C VAL A 23 -1.67 4.73 -1.77
N VAL A 24 -1.38 4.62 -3.07
CA VAL A 24 -0.24 5.33 -3.70
C VAL A 24 -0.66 6.31 -4.80
N GLN A 25 -1.93 6.28 -5.21
CA GLN A 25 -2.49 7.24 -6.16
C GLN A 25 -2.35 8.68 -5.65
N SER A 26 -2.02 9.60 -6.54
CA SER A 26 -1.98 11.04 -6.24
C SER A 26 -3.35 11.57 -5.85
N ASP A 27 -3.39 12.44 -4.84
CA ASP A 27 -4.61 13.12 -4.38
C ASP A 27 -5.22 14.05 -5.45
N LEU A 28 -4.46 14.42 -6.49
CA LEU A 28 -4.99 15.12 -7.67
C LEU A 28 -6.09 14.33 -8.38
N PHE A 29 -6.14 13.00 -8.18
CA PHE A 29 -7.14 12.11 -8.75
C PHE A 29 -8.12 11.58 -7.68
N ALA A 30 -8.35 12.34 -6.60
CA ALA A 30 -9.21 11.95 -5.49
C ALA A 30 -10.66 11.65 -5.88
N GLU A 31 -11.16 12.17 -7.01
CA GLU A 31 -12.51 11.91 -7.52
C GLU A 31 -12.58 10.73 -8.52
N HIS A 32 -11.43 10.16 -8.91
CA HIS A 32 -11.40 9.06 -9.86
C HIS A 32 -12.06 7.79 -9.28
N PRO A 33 -12.94 7.07 -9.99
CA PRO A 33 -13.75 5.97 -9.43
C PRO A 33 -12.93 4.73 -9.00
N SER A 34 -11.66 4.65 -9.41
CA SER A 34 -10.71 3.63 -8.95
C SER A 34 -9.52 4.24 -8.22
N VAL A 35 -8.90 3.43 -7.37
CA VAL A 35 -7.71 3.78 -6.57
C VAL A 35 -6.60 2.79 -6.81
N THR A 36 -5.39 3.31 -6.99
CA THR A 36 -4.15 2.53 -7.09
C THR A 36 -3.51 2.35 -5.71
N LEU A 37 -3.22 1.10 -5.38
CA LEU A 37 -2.67 0.67 -4.09
C LEU A 37 -1.56 -0.37 -4.24
N LEU A 38 -0.75 -0.53 -3.19
CA LEU A 38 0.23 -1.60 -3.03
C LEU A 38 -0.25 -2.55 -1.93
N LEU A 39 -0.21 -3.86 -2.17
CA LEU A 39 -0.55 -4.82 -1.13
C LEU A 39 0.47 -4.83 0.00
N MET A 40 0.01 -5.13 1.21
CA MET A 40 0.85 -5.33 2.37
C MET A 40 0.68 -6.74 2.94
N SER A 41 1.75 -7.28 3.52
CA SER A 41 1.76 -8.62 4.10
C SER A 41 2.68 -8.69 5.31
N SER A 42 2.27 -9.42 6.35
CA SER A 42 3.16 -9.76 7.48
C SER A 42 4.07 -10.95 7.19
N SER A 43 3.89 -11.63 6.05
CA SER A 43 4.87 -12.61 5.56
C SER A 43 6.05 -11.85 4.96
N MET A 44 7.18 -11.92 5.67
CA MET A 44 8.41 -11.23 5.32
C MET A 44 9.11 -11.95 4.17
N VAL A 45 9.58 -11.17 3.19
CA VAL A 45 10.37 -11.63 2.05
C VAL A 45 11.65 -10.82 1.99
N ASP A 46 12.78 -11.52 1.78
CA ASP A 46 14.08 -10.89 1.58
C ASP A 46 14.21 -10.38 0.13
N ALA A 47 13.72 -9.17 -0.11
CA ALA A 47 13.82 -8.48 -1.40
C ALA A 47 13.86 -6.95 -1.18
N PRO A 48 14.98 -6.40 -0.69
CA PRO A 48 15.05 -5.05 -0.12
C PRO A 48 14.67 -3.92 -1.09
N LEU A 49 14.75 -4.13 -2.41
CA LEU A 49 14.35 -3.13 -3.40
C LEU A 49 12.83 -2.97 -3.53
N ILE A 50 12.05 -4.03 -3.27
CA ILE A 50 10.60 -4.08 -3.52
C ILE A 50 9.77 -4.49 -2.30
N ARG A 51 10.42 -4.69 -1.14
CA ARG A 51 9.80 -5.03 0.14
C ARG A 51 10.21 -4.00 1.18
N ILE A 52 9.34 -3.03 1.43
CA ILE A 52 9.58 -1.98 2.42
C ILE A 52 8.93 -2.40 3.73
N THR A 53 9.74 -2.63 4.76
CA THR A 53 9.25 -3.02 6.09
C THR A 53 8.64 -1.82 6.82
N VAL A 54 7.45 -2.02 7.38
CA VAL A 54 6.69 -1.08 8.20
C VAL A 54 6.52 -1.70 9.59
N VAL A 55 6.97 -0.99 10.61
CA VAL A 55 6.79 -1.38 12.02
C VAL A 55 5.45 -0.82 12.51
N PRO A 56 4.65 -1.57 13.31
CA PRO A 56 3.41 -1.07 13.88
C PRO A 56 3.58 0.24 14.64
N SER A 57 2.66 1.17 14.41
CA SER A 57 2.55 2.43 15.15
C SER A 57 1.08 2.80 15.34
N GLU A 58 0.81 3.75 16.24
CA GLU A 58 -0.53 4.31 16.39
C GLU A 58 -1.01 4.99 15.10
N GLN A 59 -0.11 5.63 14.35
CA GLN A 59 -0.43 6.33 13.10
C GLN A 59 -0.82 5.36 11.99
N ASN A 60 -0.04 4.30 11.80
CA ASN A 60 -0.28 3.34 10.71
C ASN A 60 -1.32 2.27 11.05
N GLY A 61 -1.63 2.07 12.34
CA GLY A 61 -2.69 1.20 12.82
C GLY A 61 -2.45 -0.30 12.57
N LEU A 62 -1.24 -0.69 12.14
CA LEU A 62 -0.87 -2.08 11.96
C LEU A 62 -0.75 -2.77 13.33
N ARG A 63 -0.96 -4.09 13.35
CA ARG A 63 -0.86 -4.90 14.57
C ARG A 63 0.44 -5.69 14.68
N MET A 64 1.13 -5.86 13.56
CA MET A 64 2.36 -6.62 13.45
C MET A 64 3.23 -6.08 12.32
N PRO A 65 4.56 -6.26 12.38
CA PRO A 65 5.45 -5.89 11.29
C PRO A 65 4.94 -6.43 9.95
N SER A 66 4.90 -5.54 8.96
CA SER A 66 4.37 -5.86 7.64
C SER A 66 5.26 -5.23 6.57
N GLN A 67 5.29 -5.81 5.39
CA GLN A 67 5.99 -5.25 4.23
C GLN A 67 4.99 -4.73 3.21
N ILE A 68 5.26 -3.52 2.70
CA ILE A 68 4.67 -3.00 1.48
C ILE A 68 5.35 -3.71 0.30
N ALA A 69 4.54 -4.29 -0.58
CA ALA A 69 5.01 -5.00 -1.75
C ALA A 69 4.89 -4.13 -3.01
N VAL A 70 6.02 -3.56 -3.44
CA VAL A 70 6.07 -2.59 -4.56
C VAL A 70 5.67 -3.24 -5.89
N ASP A 71 6.00 -4.52 -6.08
CA ASP A 71 5.62 -5.33 -7.25
C ASP A 71 4.14 -5.77 -7.24
N LYS A 72 3.42 -5.58 -6.14
CA LYS A 72 2.02 -5.99 -5.98
C LYS A 72 1.11 -4.77 -6.02
N MET A 73 1.20 -4.02 -7.12
CA MET A 73 0.35 -2.87 -7.41
C MET A 73 -0.98 -3.29 -8.04
N PHE A 74 -2.07 -2.73 -7.53
CA PHE A 74 -3.41 -2.97 -8.07
C PHE A 74 -4.18 -1.68 -8.16
N THR A 75 -5.04 -1.58 -9.17
CA THR A 75 -6.05 -0.53 -9.28
C THR A 75 -7.43 -1.15 -9.11
N VAL A 76 -8.19 -0.70 -8.12
CA VAL A 76 -9.51 -1.26 -7.77
C VAL A 76 -10.57 -0.19 -7.72
N ARG A 77 -11.84 -0.56 -7.94
CA ARG A 77 -12.97 0.35 -7.71
C ARG A 77 -13.03 0.76 -6.24
N ARG A 78 -13.31 2.03 -5.97
CA ARG A 78 -13.41 2.59 -4.61
C ARG A 78 -14.34 1.81 -3.69
N GLU A 79 -15.46 1.36 -4.23
CA GLU A 79 -16.47 0.56 -3.53
C GLU A 79 -15.94 -0.79 -3.01
N LYS A 80 -14.83 -1.30 -3.56
CA LYS A 80 -14.18 -2.54 -3.08
C LYS A 80 -13.15 -2.30 -1.97
N ILE A 81 -12.89 -1.04 -1.63
CA ILE A 81 -11.95 -0.69 -0.57
C ILE A 81 -12.73 -0.62 0.74
N GLY A 82 -12.30 -1.40 1.71
CA GLY A 82 -12.87 -1.37 3.04
C GLY A 82 -12.38 -0.20 3.87
N ARG A 83 -12.56 -0.31 5.19
CA ARG A 83 -12.25 0.77 6.12
C ARG A 83 -10.76 1.18 6.09
N PRO A 84 -10.46 2.47 6.29
CA PRO A 84 -9.12 2.91 6.65
C PRO A 84 -8.64 2.22 7.94
N ILE A 85 -7.37 1.86 7.96
CA ILE A 85 -6.64 1.31 9.11
C ILE A 85 -5.83 2.43 9.78
N GLY A 86 -5.15 3.25 8.97
CA GLY A 86 -4.27 4.32 9.44
C GLY A 86 -3.61 5.04 8.26
N HIS A 87 -2.47 5.66 8.52
CA HIS A 87 -1.67 6.37 7.52
C HIS A 87 -0.20 5.98 7.65
N LEU A 88 0.51 5.84 6.53
CA LEU A 88 1.94 5.58 6.56
C LEU A 88 2.72 6.82 7.00
N GLU A 89 3.81 6.62 7.72
CA GLU A 89 4.74 7.67 8.11
C GLU A 89 5.41 8.33 6.88
N ASP A 90 5.66 9.64 6.94
CA ASP A 90 6.17 10.42 5.80
C ASP A 90 7.54 9.92 5.32
N GLU A 91 8.43 9.53 6.23
CA GLU A 91 9.75 8.99 5.87
C GLU A 91 9.64 7.68 5.09
N LEU A 92 8.67 6.82 5.45
CA LEU A 92 8.41 5.59 4.71
C LEU A 92 7.74 5.88 3.37
N MET A 93 6.91 6.93 3.26
CA MET A 93 6.38 7.38 1.97
C MET A 93 7.50 7.82 1.01
N VAL A 94 8.59 8.41 1.50
CA VAL A 94 9.78 8.73 0.67
C VAL A 94 10.43 7.45 0.14
N ALA A 95 10.58 6.41 0.97
CA ALA A 95 11.10 5.12 0.54
C ALA A 95 10.19 4.47 -0.52
N VAL A 96 8.88 4.51 -0.31
CA VAL A 96 7.88 4.01 -1.29
C VAL A 96 8.01 4.73 -2.63
N ASN A 97 8.14 6.05 -2.64
CA ASN A 97 8.31 6.84 -3.86
C ASN A 97 9.56 6.40 -4.64
N ARG A 98 10.69 6.25 -3.95
CA ARG A 98 11.96 5.85 -4.57
C ARG A 98 11.88 4.43 -5.15
N SER A 99 11.35 3.48 -4.39
CA SER A 99 11.19 2.11 -4.87
C SER A 99 10.22 2.03 -6.06
N LEU A 100 9.15 2.83 -6.08
CA LEU A 100 8.23 2.90 -7.22
C LEU A 100 8.91 3.45 -8.47
N LEU A 101 9.70 4.53 -8.35
CA LEU A 101 10.45 5.09 -9.47
C LEU A 101 11.40 4.04 -10.08
N VAL A 102 12.14 3.32 -9.24
CA VAL A 102 13.05 2.26 -9.69
C VAL A 102 12.28 1.08 -10.29
N PHE A 103 11.24 0.60 -9.63
CA PHE A 103 10.46 -0.57 -10.07
C PHE A 103 9.77 -0.33 -11.42
N LEU A 104 9.32 0.90 -11.68
CA LEU A 104 8.64 1.28 -12.92
C LEU A 104 9.61 1.78 -14.00
N GLY A 105 10.92 1.85 -13.75
CA GLY A 105 11.91 2.33 -14.72
C GLY A 105 11.79 3.82 -15.05
N LEU A 106 11.42 4.63 -14.05
CA LEU A 106 11.24 6.09 -14.17
C LEU A 106 12.44 6.89 -13.62
N ALA A 107 13.42 6.21 -13.05
CA ALA A 107 14.65 6.77 -12.49
C ALA A 107 15.85 6.49 -13.39
#